data_AF-A0A7S7TTU6-F1
#
_entry.id   AF-A0A7S7TTU6-F1
#
_cell.length_a   1.000
_cell.length_b   1.000
_cell.length_c   1.000
_cell.angle_alpha   90.00
_cell.angle_beta   90.00
_cell.angle_gamma   90.00
#
_symmetry.space_group_name_H-M   'P 1'
#
loop_
_entity.id
_entity.type
_entity.pdbx_description
1 polymer ?
#
loop_
_entity_poly.entity_id
_entity_poly.type
_entity_poly.pdbx_seq_one_letter_code
_entity_poly.pdbx_strand_id
1 'polypeptide(L)'
;MEHYLTSTPDHLHWGLWDGRLSPVIRIASGDRVTIETLSAEPDEALDLASDLVEPLGRGNIDASHGAAPRLLTGPIHIEGAEPGDVLEVRVLDVRLRSDWGWNMRAPSAAREMSLDFCCRHVPLDRTRNIARLPWGRELRLSPCFGNFGVAPPANWDRRKPNETTGFSGHIDNRDLGAGCTAYFPVFVAGALFSAGHGHALLDDGDAQTSAIETALAGTFEFHIRRNLHLAAPRVETASASVGASIVNAHASQGRRRRTN
;
A
#
# COMPACT_ATOMS: atom_id res chain seq x y z
N MET A 1 8.47 14.88 15.89
CA MET A 1 7.25 15.68 15.71
C MET A 1 6.16 14.78 15.14
N GLU A 2 4.88 15.11 15.36
CA GLU A 2 3.76 14.38 14.75
C GLU A 2 3.12 15.24 13.66
N HIS A 3 2.84 14.62 12.51
CA HIS A 3 2.23 15.23 11.34
C HIS A 3 1.01 14.43 10.91
N TYR A 4 0.11 15.06 10.19
CA TYR A 4 -1.10 14.44 9.67
C TYR A 4 -1.28 14.79 8.20
N LEU A 5 -1.43 13.78 7.34
CA LEU A 5 -1.57 13.94 5.90
C LEU A 5 -2.93 13.37 5.45
N THR A 6 -3.84 14.28 5.12
CA THR A 6 -5.19 13.96 4.63
C THR A 6 -5.16 13.51 3.18
N SER A 7 -6.10 12.64 2.79
CA SER A 7 -6.21 12.14 1.41
C SER A 7 -7.01 13.09 0.50
N THR A 8 -6.56 14.36 0.40
CA THR A 8 -7.14 15.41 -0.47
C THR A 8 -6.49 15.42 -1.86
N PRO A 9 -7.10 15.98 -2.91
CA PRO A 9 -6.52 16.02 -4.26
C PRO A 9 -5.06 16.48 -4.30
N ASP A 10 -4.73 17.55 -3.57
CA ASP A 10 -3.37 18.12 -3.54
C ASP A 10 -2.32 17.20 -2.89
N HIS A 11 -2.77 16.19 -2.14
CA HIS A 11 -1.91 15.20 -1.49
C HIS A 11 -1.89 13.86 -2.20
N LEU A 12 -2.67 13.70 -3.26
CA LEU A 12 -2.85 12.45 -3.97
C LEU A 12 -2.08 12.45 -5.28
N HIS A 13 -1.57 11.27 -5.64
CA HIS A 13 -1.12 11.00 -6.99
C HIS A 13 -1.56 9.60 -7.40
N TRP A 14 -1.77 9.42 -8.71
CA TRP A 14 -1.89 8.09 -9.29
C TRP A 14 -0.60 7.33 -9.07
N GLY A 15 -0.66 6.01 -8.83
CA GLY A 15 0.44 5.11 -8.51
C GLY A 15 1.63 5.02 -9.50
N LEU A 16 1.84 6.06 -10.29
CA LEU A 16 3.05 6.49 -10.94
C LEU A 16 4.10 6.89 -9.90
N TRP A 17 5.03 5.97 -9.67
CA TRP A 17 6.19 6.25 -8.84
C TRP A 17 7.21 7.05 -9.65
N ASP A 18 7.39 8.32 -9.31
CA ASP A 18 8.24 9.24 -10.08
C ASP A 18 9.08 10.10 -9.12
N GLY A 19 10.41 9.99 -9.21
CA GLY A 19 11.37 10.75 -8.41
C GLY A 19 11.37 12.26 -8.66
N ARG A 20 10.53 12.75 -9.58
CA ARG A 20 10.39 14.17 -9.92
C ARG A 20 9.13 14.82 -9.33
N LEU A 21 8.29 14.06 -8.61
CA LEU A 21 7.11 14.60 -7.95
C LEU A 21 7.51 15.62 -6.89
N SER A 22 6.73 16.70 -6.80
CA SER A 22 6.90 17.68 -5.72
C SER A 22 6.38 17.08 -4.41
N PRO A 23 7.13 17.20 -3.30
CA PRO A 23 6.66 16.70 -2.02
C PRO A 23 5.51 17.55 -1.48
N VAL A 24 4.55 16.89 -0.86
CA VAL A 24 3.37 17.55 -0.27
C VAL A 24 3.68 18.08 1.13
N ILE A 25 4.59 17.41 1.84
CA ILE A 25 5.16 17.86 3.13
C ILE A 25 6.63 17.46 3.24
N ARG A 26 7.35 18.13 4.15
CA ARG A 26 8.73 17.85 4.53
C ARG A 26 8.81 17.53 6.01
N ILE A 27 9.50 16.45 6.38
CA ILE A 27 9.63 15.97 7.77
C ILE A 27 11.10 15.65 8.10
N ALA A 28 11.43 15.63 9.39
CA ALA A 28 12.75 15.18 9.84
C ALA A 28 12.79 13.66 10.11
N SER A 29 13.99 13.07 10.08
CA SER A 29 14.18 11.72 10.62
C SER A 29 13.79 11.69 12.11
N GLY A 30 13.04 10.68 12.51
CA GLY A 30 12.44 10.51 13.85
C GLY A 30 11.01 11.04 13.94
N ASP A 31 10.49 11.71 12.91
CA ASP A 31 9.11 12.19 12.89
C ASP A 31 8.11 11.06 12.61
N ARG A 32 6.86 11.33 13.01
CA ARG A 32 5.70 10.47 12.75
C ARG A 32 4.72 11.17 11.84
N VAL A 33 4.14 10.42 10.92
CA VAL A 33 3.08 10.90 10.03
C VAL A 33 1.92 9.93 10.05
N THR A 34 0.72 10.40 10.40
CA THR A 34 -0.52 9.67 10.11
C THR A 34 -0.97 10.01 8.70
N ILE A 35 -1.02 9.01 7.82
CA ILE A 35 -1.38 9.13 6.42
C ILE A 35 -2.77 8.52 6.23
N GLU A 36 -3.71 9.33 5.77
CA GLU A 36 -4.99 8.87 5.28
C GLU A 36 -4.87 8.38 3.84
N THR A 37 -5.56 7.30 3.50
CA THR A 37 -5.62 6.78 2.13
C THR A 37 -7.07 6.68 1.67
N LEU A 38 -7.24 6.58 0.35
CA LEU A 38 -8.50 6.26 -0.30
C LEU A 38 -8.48 4.82 -0.80
N SER A 39 -9.67 4.23 -0.88
CA SER A 39 -9.87 3.00 -1.62
C SER A 39 -9.90 3.31 -3.13
N ALA A 40 -9.17 2.54 -3.94
CA ALA A 40 -9.29 2.57 -5.42
C ALA A 40 -10.37 1.58 -5.89
N GLU A 41 -10.74 1.55 -7.18
CA GLU A 41 -12.10 1.25 -7.71
C GLU A 41 -12.55 -0.23 -7.89
N PRO A 42 -13.90 -0.46 -7.96
CA PRO A 42 -14.70 -0.27 -9.19
C PRO A 42 -15.62 0.98 -9.21
N ASP A 43 -16.16 1.29 -10.40
CA ASP A 43 -16.90 2.49 -10.87
C ASP A 43 -17.88 3.20 -9.90
N GLU A 44 -18.21 2.63 -8.74
CA GLU A 44 -19.02 3.27 -7.68
C GLU A 44 -18.21 4.19 -6.75
N ALA A 45 -16.89 4.01 -6.66
CA ALA A 45 -16.02 4.97 -5.98
C ALA A 45 -15.98 6.33 -6.72
N LEU A 46 -16.50 6.38 -7.94
CA LEU A 46 -16.45 7.50 -8.87
C LEU A 46 -17.40 8.65 -8.52
N ASP A 47 -18.37 8.48 -7.61
CA ASP A 47 -19.12 9.63 -7.07
C ASP A 47 -18.30 10.43 -6.05
N LEU A 48 -17.45 9.75 -5.26
CA LEU A 48 -16.43 10.40 -4.41
C LEU A 48 -15.18 10.76 -5.19
N ALA A 49 -14.86 9.98 -6.23
CA ALA A 49 -13.70 10.19 -7.05
C ALA A 49 -13.95 11.20 -8.15
N SER A 50 -15.15 11.55 -8.60
CA SER A 50 -15.31 12.56 -9.68
C SER A 50 -14.71 13.90 -9.28
N ASP A 51 -15.02 14.39 -8.07
CA ASP A 51 -14.43 15.61 -7.49
C ASP A 51 -12.91 15.51 -7.25
N LEU A 52 -12.33 14.30 -7.19
CA LEU A 52 -10.89 14.06 -7.00
C LEU A 52 -10.16 13.78 -8.33
N VAL A 53 -10.83 13.10 -9.25
CA VAL A 53 -10.38 12.60 -10.56
C VAL A 53 -10.39 13.72 -11.58
N GLU A 54 -11.33 14.67 -11.47
CA GLU A 54 -11.31 15.89 -12.29
C GLU A 54 -10.04 16.73 -12.02
N PRO A 55 -9.68 17.07 -10.76
CA PRO A 55 -8.39 17.70 -10.45
C PRO A 55 -7.15 16.87 -10.82
N LEU A 56 -7.16 15.55 -10.56
CA LEU A 56 -6.01 14.67 -10.84
C LEU A 56 -5.88 14.29 -12.32
N GLY A 57 -6.94 14.48 -13.09
CA GLY A 57 -7.10 14.12 -14.50
C GLY A 57 -7.19 12.61 -14.74
N ARG A 58 -8.24 12.18 -15.47
CA ARG A 58 -8.31 10.81 -16.05
C ARG A 58 -7.18 10.53 -17.04
N GLY A 59 -6.55 11.56 -17.63
CA GLY A 59 -5.50 11.43 -18.64
C GLY A 59 -4.19 10.81 -18.15
N ASN A 60 -3.96 10.72 -16.83
CA ASN A 60 -2.83 9.97 -16.25
C ASN A 60 -3.15 8.47 -16.07
N ILE A 61 -4.42 8.07 -16.23
CA ILE A 61 -4.90 6.69 -16.27
C ILE A 61 -4.85 6.23 -17.74
N ASP A 62 -3.66 6.24 -18.34
CA ASP A 62 -3.55 5.74 -19.72
C ASP A 62 -3.85 4.23 -19.73
N ALA A 63 -4.61 3.72 -20.70
CA ALA A 63 -5.00 2.32 -20.79
C ALA A 63 -3.80 1.35 -20.98
N SER A 64 -2.59 1.91 -21.11
CA SER A 64 -1.30 1.21 -21.18
C SER A 64 -0.74 0.80 -19.79
N HIS A 65 -1.37 1.22 -18.69
CA HIS A 65 -1.02 0.81 -17.33
C HIS A 65 -1.66 -0.55 -17.00
N GLY A 66 -0.95 -1.65 -17.30
CA GLY A 66 -1.40 -3.04 -17.14
C GLY A 66 -1.84 -3.48 -15.72
N ALA A 67 -1.80 -2.58 -14.74
CA ALA A 67 -2.46 -2.69 -13.45
C ALA A 67 -3.16 -1.35 -13.17
N ALA A 68 -4.45 -1.37 -12.79
CA ALA A 68 -5.23 -0.16 -12.52
C ALA A 68 -4.46 0.78 -11.58
N PRO A 69 -4.30 2.07 -11.91
CA PRO A 69 -3.47 2.95 -11.10
C PRO A 69 -4.12 3.13 -9.72
N ARG A 70 -3.38 2.75 -8.68
CA ARG A 70 -3.84 2.85 -7.29
C ARG A 70 -3.51 4.24 -6.77
N LEU A 71 -4.46 4.90 -6.11
CA LEU A 71 -4.24 6.21 -5.49
C LEU A 71 -3.27 6.08 -4.31
N LEU A 72 -2.27 6.95 -4.29
CA LEU A 72 -1.28 7.07 -3.23
C LEU A 72 -1.36 8.46 -2.62
N THR A 73 -1.18 8.54 -1.30
CA THR A 73 -1.05 9.80 -0.57
C THR A 73 0.43 10.08 -0.30
N GLY A 74 0.89 11.27 -0.68
CA GLY A 74 2.30 11.67 -0.70
C GLY A 74 2.66 12.47 -1.96
N PRO A 75 3.95 12.58 -2.33
CA PRO A 75 5.09 12.05 -1.60
C PRO A 75 5.52 12.94 -0.42
N ILE A 76 6.02 12.31 0.63
CA ILE A 76 6.62 12.94 1.80
C ILE A 76 8.14 13.01 1.59
N HIS A 77 8.73 14.18 1.80
CA HIS A 77 10.18 14.36 1.73
C HIS A 77 10.80 14.27 3.13
N ILE A 78 11.73 13.35 3.32
CA ILE A 78 12.48 13.16 4.58
C ILE A 78 13.79 13.95 4.51
N GLU A 79 13.91 15.00 5.32
CA GLU A 79 15.08 15.88 5.33
C GLU A 79 16.38 15.12 5.62
N GLY A 80 17.38 15.33 4.76
CA GLY A 80 18.70 14.72 4.88
C GLY A 80 18.81 13.28 4.37
N ALA A 81 17.75 12.68 3.83
CA ALA A 81 17.82 11.40 3.14
C ALA A 81 18.45 11.58 1.75
N GLU A 82 19.50 10.82 1.45
CA GLU A 82 20.26 10.91 0.19
C GLU A 82 20.34 9.54 -0.50
N PRO A 83 20.56 9.50 -1.84
CA PRO A 83 20.77 8.25 -2.54
C PRO A 83 21.89 7.40 -1.91
N GLY A 84 21.59 6.13 -1.62
CA GLY A 84 22.50 5.21 -0.92
C GLY A 84 22.18 5.01 0.56
N ASP A 85 21.44 5.93 1.20
CA ASP A 85 20.86 5.68 2.52
C ASP A 85 19.78 4.59 2.47
N VAL A 86 19.36 4.09 3.63
CA VAL A 86 18.14 3.31 3.80
C VAL A 86 17.12 4.08 4.63
N LEU A 87 15.88 4.18 4.15
CA LEU A 87 14.75 4.67 4.92
C LEU A 87 14.12 3.51 5.68
N GLU A 88 14.19 3.54 7.01
CA GLU A 88 13.42 2.68 7.90
C GLU A 88 12.06 3.33 8.18
N VAL A 89 11.00 2.57 7.94
CA VAL A 89 9.61 2.98 8.09
C VAL A 89 8.93 2.00 9.03
N ARG A 90 8.59 2.47 10.24
CA ARG A 90 7.86 1.67 11.23
C ARG A 90 6.39 1.97 11.11
N VAL A 91 5.56 0.94 10.91
CA VAL A 91 4.11 1.07 10.91
C VAL A 91 3.63 0.90 12.35
N LEU A 92 3.28 2.00 12.99
CA LEU A 92 2.89 2.01 14.41
C LEU A 92 1.42 1.60 14.61
N ASP A 93 0.55 1.99 13.69
CA ASP A 93 -0.89 1.78 13.79
C ASP A 93 -1.54 1.80 12.41
N VAL A 94 -2.64 1.06 12.23
CA VAL A 94 -3.44 1.02 11.00
C VAL A 94 -4.91 0.92 11.37
N ARG A 95 -5.70 1.92 10.97
CA ARG A 95 -7.13 2.04 11.30
C ARG A 95 -7.98 2.09 10.05
N LEU A 96 -9.17 1.51 10.13
CA LEU A 96 -10.22 1.68 9.13
C LEU A 96 -10.75 3.13 9.16
N ARG A 97 -10.86 3.75 7.99
CA ARG A 97 -11.54 5.05 7.82
C ARG A 97 -12.98 4.89 7.34
N SER A 98 -13.22 3.89 6.49
CA SER A 98 -14.55 3.56 5.98
C SER A 98 -15.23 2.48 6.83
N ASP A 99 -16.55 2.55 6.90
CA ASP A 99 -17.46 1.51 7.44
C ASP A 99 -17.90 0.50 6.36
N TRP A 100 -17.23 0.52 5.21
CA TRP A 100 -17.41 -0.41 4.12
C TRP A 100 -16.07 -0.67 3.42
N GLY A 101 -16.01 -1.80 2.73
CA GLY A 101 -14.97 -2.10 1.76
C GLY A 101 -15.58 -2.83 0.57
N TRP A 102 -14.78 -3.15 -0.43
CA TRP A 102 -15.24 -3.90 -1.58
C TRP A 102 -14.33 -5.08 -1.88
N ASN A 103 -14.90 -6.10 -2.50
CA ASN A 103 -14.17 -7.24 -3.01
C ASN A 103 -14.64 -7.53 -4.43
N MET A 104 -13.69 -7.66 -5.34
CA MET A 104 -13.92 -7.99 -6.74
C MET A 104 -13.32 -9.34 -7.09
N ARG A 105 -14.14 -10.15 -7.75
CA ARG A 105 -13.72 -11.34 -8.48
C ARG A 105 -13.85 -11.07 -9.97
N ALA A 106 -12.73 -11.03 -10.68
CA ALA A 106 -12.72 -10.94 -12.14
C ALA A 106 -12.51 -12.33 -12.78
N PRO A 107 -13.03 -12.59 -14.00
CA PRO A 107 -12.69 -13.79 -14.75
C PRO A 107 -11.17 -13.85 -14.96
N SER A 108 -10.53 -14.98 -14.63
CA SER A 108 -9.10 -15.18 -14.89
C SER A 108 -8.89 -16.33 -15.88
N ALA A 109 -8.05 -16.11 -16.90
CA ALA A 109 -7.69 -17.15 -17.87
C ALA A 109 -6.84 -18.28 -17.25
N ALA A 110 -6.31 -18.07 -16.05
CA ALA A 110 -5.40 -18.98 -15.36
C ALA A 110 -6.12 -20.06 -14.53
N ARG A 111 -7.43 -19.95 -14.31
CA ARG A 111 -8.22 -20.96 -13.60
C ARG A 111 -9.35 -21.43 -14.51
N GLU A 112 -9.43 -22.74 -14.70
CA GLU A 112 -10.43 -23.47 -15.49
C GLU A 112 -11.84 -23.42 -14.84
N MET A 113 -12.20 -22.28 -14.24
CA MET A 113 -13.48 -22.00 -13.63
C MET A 113 -14.00 -20.71 -14.25
N SER A 114 -14.91 -20.83 -15.22
CA SER A 114 -15.69 -19.71 -15.74
C SER A 114 -16.63 -19.21 -14.66
N LEU A 115 -16.09 -18.42 -13.74
CA LEU A 115 -16.86 -17.70 -12.73
C LEU A 115 -17.25 -16.32 -13.26
N ASP A 116 -18.51 -15.94 -13.08
CA ASP A 116 -18.99 -14.61 -13.43
C ASP A 116 -18.24 -13.52 -12.66
N PHE A 117 -18.02 -12.38 -13.32
CA PHE A 117 -17.57 -11.16 -12.68
C PHE A 117 -18.49 -10.80 -11.52
N CYS A 118 -17.92 -10.48 -10.36
CA CYS A 118 -18.69 -10.05 -9.20
C CYS A 118 -17.89 -9.03 -8.39
N CYS A 119 -18.39 -7.80 -8.31
CA CYS A 119 -17.99 -6.85 -7.27
C CYS A 119 -19.01 -6.89 -6.13
N ARG A 120 -18.56 -6.85 -4.87
CA ARG A 120 -19.43 -6.76 -3.70
C ARG A 120 -18.92 -5.75 -2.71
N HIS A 121 -19.84 -4.91 -2.22
CA HIS A 121 -19.64 -4.12 -1.02
C HIS A 121 -19.80 -4.99 0.23
N VAL A 122 -18.89 -4.80 1.18
CA VAL A 122 -18.78 -5.54 2.43
C VAL A 122 -18.85 -4.54 3.59
N PRO A 123 -19.90 -4.56 4.42
CA PRO A 123 -19.98 -3.73 5.61
C PRO A 123 -18.86 -4.03 6.60
N LEU A 124 -18.22 -2.99 7.12
CA LEU A 124 -17.14 -3.04 8.12
C LEU A 124 -17.60 -2.37 9.42
N ASP A 125 -17.44 -3.08 10.53
CA ASP A 125 -17.64 -2.52 11.87
C ASP A 125 -16.28 -2.07 12.41
N ARG A 126 -16.03 -0.76 12.35
CA ARG A 126 -14.76 -0.14 12.75
C ARG A 126 -14.46 -0.29 14.23
N THR A 127 -15.50 -0.32 15.06
CA THR A 127 -15.34 -0.45 16.53
C THR A 127 -14.99 -1.88 16.90
N ARG A 128 -15.65 -2.86 16.28
CA ARG A 128 -15.43 -4.29 16.54
C ARG A 128 -14.28 -4.89 15.73
N ASN A 129 -13.76 -4.15 14.74
CA ASN A 129 -12.75 -4.57 13.77
C ASN A 129 -13.15 -5.87 13.05
N ILE A 130 -14.37 -5.88 12.48
CA ILE A 130 -14.91 -7.02 11.74
C ILE A 130 -15.54 -6.62 10.39
N ALA A 131 -15.56 -7.53 9.43
CA ALA A 131 -16.44 -7.48 8.27
C ALA A 131 -17.67 -8.36 8.50
N ARG A 132 -18.85 -7.90 8.05
CA ARG A 132 -20.08 -8.70 8.02
C ARG A 132 -20.35 -9.17 6.60
N LEU A 133 -20.28 -10.47 6.38
CA LEU A 133 -20.52 -11.05 5.06
C LEU A 133 -22.03 -11.19 4.78
N PRO A 134 -22.47 -11.17 3.50
CA PRO A 134 -23.89 -11.23 3.14
C PRO A 134 -24.65 -12.45 3.70
N TRP A 135 -23.96 -13.54 4.01
CA TRP A 135 -24.54 -14.76 4.59
C TRP A 135 -24.46 -14.80 6.13
N GLY A 136 -24.25 -13.65 6.79
CA GLY A 136 -24.31 -13.51 8.24
C GLY A 136 -23.05 -13.89 9.01
N ARG A 137 -21.97 -14.30 8.33
CA ARG A 137 -20.68 -14.59 8.97
C ARG A 137 -19.91 -13.30 9.26
N GLU A 138 -19.31 -13.21 10.44
CA GLU A 138 -18.38 -12.14 10.80
C GLU A 138 -16.93 -12.60 10.59
N LEU A 139 -16.10 -11.76 9.97
CA LEU A 139 -14.65 -11.98 9.83
C LEU A 139 -13.89 -10.95 10.65
N ARG A 140 -12.89 -11.40 11.42
CA ARG A 140 -11.91 -10.49 12.04
C ARG A 140 -11.07 -9.84 10.94
N LEU A 141 -10.86 -8.54 11.06
CA LEU A 141 -10.05 -7.77 10.13
C LEU A 141 -8.60 -7.70 10.62
N SER A 142 -7.68 -7.60 9.67
CA SER A 142 -6.26 -7.37 9.91
C SER A 142 -5.78 -6.31 8.92
N PRO A 143 -6.09 -5.02 9.16
CA PRO A 143 -5.84 -3.98 8.18
C PRO A 143 -4.35 -3.84 7.83
N CYS A 144 -4.05 -3.77 6.54
CA CYS A 144 -2.71 -3.60 6.01
C CYS A 144 -2.72 -2.74 4.74
N PHE A 145 -1.56 -2.19 4.39
CA PHE A 145 -1.38 -1.48 3.13
C PHE A 145 -0.95 -2.46 2.04
N GLY A 146 -1.66 -2.45 0.91
CA GLY A 146 -1.24 -3.14 -0.30
C GLY A 146 -0.02 -2.46 -0.96
N ASN A 147 0.19 -1.16 -0.68
CA ASN A 147 1.33 -0.43 -1.21
C ASN A 147 1.79 0.73 -0.33
N PHE A 148 3.07 0.74 0.02
CA PHE A 148 3.81 1.94 0.39
C PHE A 148 5.29 1.79 0.03
N GLY A 149 5.95 2.92 -0.20
CA GLY A 149 7.33 2.91 -0.67
C GLY A 149 7.91 4.28 -0.94
N VAL A 150 9.10 4.28 -1.53
CA VAL A 150 9.90 5.48 -1.87
C VAL A 150 9.99 5.63 -3.38
N ALA A 151 10.22 6.84 -3.86
CA ALA A 151 10.32 7.08 -5.30
C ALA A 151 11.56 6.42 -5.91
N PRO A 152 11.45 5.88 -7.13
CA PRO A 152 12.57 5.29 -7.87
C PRO A 152 13.53 6.37 -8.40
N PRO A 153 14.70 5.96 -8.93
CA PRO A 153 15.56 6.85 -9.69
C PRO A 153 14.79 7.59 -10.80
N ALA A 154 15.09 8.88 -11.01
CA ALA A 154 14.38 9.72 -11.97
C ALA A 154 14.49 9.26 -13.44
N ASN A 155 15.44 8.38 -13.76
CA ASN A 155 15.62 7.80 -15.09
C ASN A 155 14.84 6.49 -15.32
N TRP A 156 14.08 6.00 -14.34
CA TRP A 156 13.21 4.83 -14.50
C TRP A 156 11.90 5.18 -15.22
N ASP A 157 11.31 4.20 -15.89
CA ASP A 157 10.00 4.38 -16.54
C ASP A 157 8.89 4.37 -15.49
N ARG A 158 8.36 5.55 -15.17
CA ARG A 158 7.25 5.75 -14.21
C ARG A 158 5.99 4.94 -14.50
N ARG A 159 5.80 4.47 -15.74
CA ARG A 159 4.63 3.66 -16.15
C ARG A 159 4.78 2.19 -15.81
N LYS A 160 5.99 1.76 -15.45
CA LYS A 160 6.31 0.39 -15.06
C LYS A 160 6.52 0.37 -13.55
N PRO A 161 5.45 0.26 -12.74
CA PRO A 161 5.61 0.04 -11.31
C PRO A 161 6.54 -1.17 -11.13
N ASN A 162 7.65 -0.95 -10.42
CA ASN A 162 8.76 -1.88 -10.39
C ASN A 162 8.54 -3.01 -9.36
N GLU A 163 7.42 -3.71 -9.51
CA GLU A 163 6.93 -4.80 -8.65
C GLU A 163 8.01 -5.87 -8.39
N THR A 164 8.94 -6.03 -9.34
CA THR A 164 10.01 -7.04 -9.31
C THR A 164 11.34 -6.60 -8.71
N THR A 165 11.66 -5.30 -8.53
CA THR A 165 13.00 -4.89 -8.06
C THR A 165 13.07 -3.82 -6.96
N GLY A 166 11.95 -3.23 -6.53
CA GLY A 166 11.93 -2.38 -5.34
C GLY A 166 10.54 -1.77 -5.13
N PHE A 167 10.12 -1.56 -3.87
CA PHE A 167 8.76 -1.32 -3.37
C PHE A 167 7.98 -0.08 -3.92
N SER A 168 8.21 0.31 -5.17
CA SER A 168 7.22 1.02 -5.96
C SER A 168 6.33 -0.01 -6.68
N GLY A 169 5.05 -0.12 -6.33
CA GLY A 169 4.09 -0.93 -7.10
C GLY A 169 3.14 -1.79 -6.26
N HIS A 170 2.42 -2.72 -6.89
CA HIS A 170 1.45 -3.61 -6.23
C HIS A 170 2.18 -4.71 -5.43
N ILE A 171 2.37 -4.49 -4.12
CA ILE A 171 3.14 -5.39 -3.25
C ILE A 171 2.22 -6.43 -2.61
N ASP A 172 1.03 -6.02 -2.16
CA ASP A 172 -0.03 -6.88 -1.64
C ASP A 172 0.50 -7.95 -0.67
N ASN A 173 1.21 -7.49 0.35
CA ASN A 173 1.71 -8.33 1.42
C ASN A 173 0.99 -7.98 2.72
N ARG A 174 0.27 -8.97 3.30
CA ARG A 174 -0.49 -8.79 4.54
C ARG A 174 0.35 -8.37 5.74
N ASP A 175 1.66 -8.61 5.68
CA ASP A 175 2.62 -8.26 6.71
C ASP A 175 2.90 -6.74 6.74
N LEU A 176 2.40 -5.97 5.77
CA LEU A 176 2.47 -4.51 5.72
C LEU A 176 1.37 -3.84 6.59
N GLY A 177 1.19 -4.36 7.81
CA GLY A 177 0.24 -3.87 8.82
C GLY A 177 0.93 -3.29 10.05
N ALA A 178 0.14 -2.93 11.06
CA ALA A 178 0.66 -2.39 12.32
C ALA A 178 1.66 -3.35 12.98
N GLY A 179 2.77 -2.79 13.48
CA GLY A 179 3.87 -3.51 14.12
C GLY A 179 4.97 -3.97 13.17
N CYS A 180 4.84 -3.77 11.85
CA CYS A 180 5.92 -4.07 10.91
C CYS A 180 6.92 -2.91 10.80
N THR A 181 8.15 -3.24 10.38
CA THR A 181 9.17 -2.28 9.99
C THR A 181 9.65 -2.61 8.59
N ALA A 182 9.52 -1.66 7.67
CA ALA A 182 9.96 -1.78 6.29
C ALA A 182 11.20 -0.92 6.05
N TYR A 183 12.11 -1.41 5.21
CA TYR A 183 13.37 -0.76 4.89
C TYR A 183 13.49 -0.58 3.39
N PHE A 184 13.69 0.66 2.96
CA PHE A 184 13.74 1.06 1.56
C PHE A 184 15.11 1.64 1.22
N PRO A 185 15.81 1.13 0.19
CA PRO A 185 16.94 1.83 -0.38
C PRO A 185 16.49 3.19 -0.92
N VAL A 186 17.18 4.26 -0.54
CA VAL A 186 16.89 5.62 -1.02
C VAL A 186 17.57 5.82 -2.37
N PHE A 187 16.80 6.23 -3.37
CA PHE A 187 17.27 6.45 -4.74
C PHE A 187 17.30 7.92 -5.15
N VAL A 188 16.51 8.76 -4.47
CA VAL A 188 16.39 10.20 -4.73
C VAL A 188 16.46 10.96 -3.41
N ALA A 189 16.91 12.21 -3.48
CA ALA A 189 16.95 13.08 -2.31
C ALA A 189 15.56 13.18 -1.66
N GLY A 190 15.52 13.04 -0.34
CA GLY A 190 14.29 13.06 0.44
C GLY A 190 13.47 11.76 0.39
N ALA A 191 13.91 10.74 -0.34
CA ALA A 191 13.24 9.46 -0.60
C ALA A 191 11.87 9.54 -1.31
N LEU A 192 11.05 10.57 -1.04
CA LEU A 192 9.72 10.78 -1.60
C LEU A 192 8.78 9.60 -1.31
N PHE A 193 8.46 9.40 -0.02
CA PHE A 193 7.66 8.29 0.47
C PHE A 193 6.16 8.49 0.21
N SER A 194 5.45 7.45 -0.25
CA SER A 194 3.98 7.47 -0.42
C SER A 194 3.35 6.18 0.07
N ALA A 195 2.06 6.23 0.46
CA ALA A 195 1.30 5.08 0.92
C ALA A 195 -0.13 5.10 0.35
N GLY A 196 -0.72 3.92 0.12
CA GLY A 196 -2.06 3.79 -0.45
C GLY A 196 -2.55 2.35 -0.48
N HIS A 197 -3.62 2.12 -1.22
CA HIS A 197 -4.12 0.77 -1.48
C HIS A 197 -4.46 0.00 -0.19
N GLY A 198 -5.38 0.53 0.61
CA GLY A 198 -5.72 -0.06 1.90
C GLY A 198 -6.53 -1.36 1.79
N HIS A 199 -6.18 -2.35 2.59
CA HIS A 199 -6.92 -3.60 2.74
C HIS A 199 -7.42 -3.74 4.17
N ALA A 200 -8.71 -4.00 4.36
CA ALA A 200 -9.28 -4.41 5.64
C ALA A 200 -8.86 -5.85 5.99
N LEU A 201 -8.74 -6.70 4.97
CA LEU A 201 -8.29 -8.08 5.07
C LEU A 201 -7.75 -8.57 3.72
N LEU A 202 -6.54 -9.12 3.73
CA LEU A 202 -5.85 -9.70 2.58
C LEU A 202 -5.49 -11.17 2.87
N ASP A 203 -5.67 -12.03 1.87
CA ASP A 203 -5.36 -13.47 1.95
C ASP A 203 -3.85 -13.75 1.75
N ASP A 204 -3.39 -14.96 2.08
CA ASP A 204 -2.01 -15.46 1.89
C ASP A 204 -1.62 -15.71 0.42
N GLY A 205 -2.42 -15.23 -0.53
CA GLY A 205 -2.03 -15.14 -1.94
C GLY A 205 -2.41 -16.32 -2.83
N ASP A 206 -3.53 -17.03 -2.60
CA ASP A 206 -3.88 -18.15 -3.49
C ASP A 206 -5.39 -18.30 -3.83
N ALA A 207 -6.29 -17.43 -3.39
CA ALA A 207 -7.73 -17.63 -3.65
C ALA A 207 -8.39 -16.63 -4.62
N GLN A 208 -8.13 -15.32 -4.51
CA GLN A 208 -8.96 -14.28 -5.15
C GLN A 208 -8.17 -13.13 -5.76
N THR A 209 -8.77 -12.45 -6.75
CA THR A 209 -8.18 -11.33 -7.50
C THR A 209 -8.08 -10.01 -6.71
N SER A 210 -8.74 -9.89 -5.55
CA SER A 210 -8.68 -8.70 -4.69
C SER A 210 -8.91 -9.02 -3.22
N ALA A 211 -8.51 -8.09 -2.35
CA ALA A 211 -8.73 -8.09 -0.91
C ALA A 211 -10.16 -7.63 -0.53
N ILE A 212 -10.43 -7.44 0.77
CA ILE A 212 -11.45 -6.48 1.18
C ILE A 212 -10.80 -5.09 1.16
N GLU A 213 -10.92 -4.41 0.03
CA GLU A 213 -10.31 -3.12 -0.27
C GLU A 213 -11.06 -2.00 0.47
N THR A 214 -10.34 -1.04 1.07
CA THR A 214 -10.95 0.04 1.88
C THR A 214 -10.02 1.25 2.05
N ALA A 215 -10.53 2.33 2.67
CA ALA A 215 -9.74 3.48 3.07
C ALA A 215 -9.14 3.26 4.48
N LEU A 216 -7.86 3.58 4.65
CA LEU A 216 -7.13 3.41 5.92
C LEU A 216 -6.53 4.74 6.41
N ALA A 217 -6.25 4.80 7.71
CA ALA A 217 -5.36 5.78 8.31
C ALA A 217 -4.22 5.00 8.99
N GLY A 218 -2.99 5.17 8.51
CA GLY A 218 -1.81 4.51 9.08
C GLY A 218 -0.87 5.52 9.70
N THR A 219 -0.32 5.20 10.87
CA THR A 219 0.72 6.03 11.52
C THR A 219 2.08 5.41 11.28
N PHE A 220 2.96 6.17 10.64
CA PHE A 220 4.31 5.77 10.26
C PHE A 220 5.35 6.57 11.01
N GLU A 221 6.46 5.95 11.43
CA GLU A 221 7.64 6.63 11.97
C GLU A 221 8.84 6.40 11.06
N PHE A 222 9.57 7.46 10.74
CA PHE A 222 10.60 7.45 9.69
C PHE A 222 12.00 7.63 10.28
N HIS A 223 12.96 6.81 9.88
CA HIS A 223 14.36 6.93 10.29
C HIS A 223 15.31 6.76 9.12
N ILE A 224 16.33 7.62 9.03
CA ILE A 224 17.42 7.45 8.06
C ILE A 224 18.48 6.52 8.66
N ARG A 225 18.86 5.48 7.91
CA ARG A 225 19.90 4.52 8.25
C ARG A 225 21.06 4.65 7.28
N ARG A 226 22.12 5.34 7.72
CA ARG A 226 23.37 5.52 6.95
C ARG A 226 24.32 4.33 7.03
N ASN A 227 24.19 3.52 8.08
CA ASN A 227 25.04 2.36 8.35
C ASN A 227 24.42 1.03 7.86
N LEU A 228 23.37 1.12 7.04
CA LEU A 228 22.67 -0.04 6.50
C LEU A 228 22.65 0.08 4.98
N HIS A 229 23.05 -0.98 4.29
CA HIS A 229 23.05 -1.03 2.83
C HIS A 229 22.17 -2.18 2.39
N LEU A 230 21.19 -1.89 1.52
CA LEU A 230 20.25 -2.87 1.01
C LEU A 230 20.20 -2.77 -0.52
N ALA A 231 20.38 -3.90 -1.18
CA ALA A 231 20.22 -4.00 -2.63
C ALA A 231 18.74 -4.09 -3.04
N ALA A 232 17.92 -4.62 -2.14
CA ALA A 232 16.49 -4.74 -2.32
C ALA A 232 15.79 -4.45 -0.99
N PRO A 233 14.52 -4.05 -1.03
CA PRO A 233 13.83 -3.72 0.19
C PRO A 233 13.45 -4.92 1.07
N ARG A 234 13.16 -4.64 2.34
CA ARG A 234 12.93 -5.66 3.38
C ARG A 234 11.78 -5.28 4.30
N VAL A 235 10.99 -6.27 4.72
CA VAL A 235 10.04 -6.12 5.84
C VAL A 235 10.46 -7.01 6.99
N GLU A 236 10.34 -6.48 8.20
CA GLU A 236 10.43 -7.20 9.46
C GLU A 236 9.09 -7.14 10.18
N THR A 237 8.59 -8.30 10.60
CA THR A 237 7.41 -8.40 11.46
C THR A 237 7.76 -9.10 12.76
N ALA A 238 7.18 -8.63 13.86
CA ALA A 238 7.14 -9.40 15.10
C ALA A 238 6.10 -10.53 14.92
N SER A 239 6.54 -11.74 14.61
CA SER A 239 5.62 -12.88 14.57
C SER A 239 5.31 -13.36 15.99
N ALA A 240 4.03 -13.58 16.29
CA ALA A 240 3.56 -14.01 17.61
C ALA A 240 4.00 -15.45 17.99
N SER A 241 4.64 -16.21 17.09
CA SER A 241 5.01 -17.62 17.33
C SER A 241 6.43 -18.00 16.93
N VAL A 242 7.18 -17.11 16.27
CA VAL A 242 8.58 -17.32 15.88
C VAL A 242 9.22 -15.94 15.83
N GLY A 243 10.47 -15.78 16.29
CA GLY A 243 11.19 -14.50 16.26
C GLY A 243 11.13 -13.77 14.91
N ALA A 244 11.49 -12.49 14.90
CA ALA A 244 11.35 -11.55 13.78
C ALA A 244 11.53 -12.23 12.41
N SER A 245 10.48 -12.23 11.59
CA SER A 245 10.53 -12.81 10.25
C SER A 245 11.01 -11.74 9.27
N ILE A 246 12.14 -12.01 8.62
CA ILE A 246 12.68 -11.17 7.54
C ILE A 246 12.09 -11.71 6.25
N VAL A 247 11.20 -10.96 5.63
CA VAL A 247 10.67 -11.31 4.32
C VAL A 247 11.29 -10.33 3.32
N ASN A 248 12.01 -10.87 2.34
CA ASN A 248 12.30 -10.12 1.12
C ASN A 248 10.94 -9.87 0.46
N ALA A 249 10.61 -8.60 0.22
CA ALA A 249 9.32 -8.19 -0.34
C ALA A 249 8.88 -8.97 -1.58
N HIS A 250 9.85 -9.44 -2.38
CA HIS A 250 9.65 -10.18 -3.62
C HIS A 250 9.34 -11.66 -3.47
N ALA A 251 9.33 -12.21 -2.24
CA ALA A 251 8.84 -13.55 -2.05
C ALA A 251 7.31 -13.53 -2.12
N SER A 252 6.76 -13.79 -3.30
CA SER A 252 5.53 -14.58 -3.35
C SER A 252 5.74 -15.73 -2.37
N GLN A 253 4.82 -15.92 -1.43
CA GLN A 253 4.98 -16.93 -0.39
C GLN A 253 5.01 -18.32 -1.05
N GLY A 254 6.19 -18.73 -1.51
CA GLY A 254 6.45 -20.04 -2.06
C GLY A 254 6.31 -21.05 -0.94
N ARG A 255 5.18 -21.78 -0.97
CA ARG A 255 4.91 -23.05 -0.28
C ARG A 255 5.84 -23.34 0.91
N ARG A 256 5.37 -23.06 2.13
CA ARG A 256 5.68 -23.96 3.24
C ARG A 256 4.98 -25.29 2.96
N ARG A 257 5.67 -26.22 2.29
CA ARG A 257 5.29 -27.64 2.34
C ARG A 257 5.32 -28.04 3.81
N ARG A 258 4.14 -28.23 4.42
CA ARG A 258 4.04 -29.05 5.63
C ARG A 258 4.49 -30.44 5.23
N THR A 259 5.70 -30.82 5.62
CA THR A 259 6.08 -32.22 5.70
C THR A 259 5.27 -32.80 6.86
N ASN A 260 4.42 -33.79 6.55
CA ASN A 260 3.85 -34.69 7.55
C ASN A 260 4.97 -35.39 8.33
#